data_AF-A0A7Y6Y316-F1
#
_entry.id   AF-A0A7Y6Y316-F1
#
_cell.length_a   1.000
_cell.length_b   1.000
_cell.length_c   1.000
_cell.angle_alpha   90.00
_cell.angle_beta   90.00
_cell.angle_gamma   90.00
#
_symmetry.space_group_name_H-M   'P 1'
#
loop_
_entity.id
_entity.type
_entity.pdbx_description
1 polymer ?
#
loop_
_entity_poly.entity_id
_entity_poly.type
_entity_poly.pdbx_seq_one_letter_code
_entity_poly.pdbx_strand_id
1 'polypeptide(L)'
;MKFGAYIKACRERLNWTQPEAAKEIGVEQSYLSKLENGRNYPAEDIFDAILKAYEIDLSTLCSEVDDTELLRLKEIKQVRDRLARHTKRKSNLAMYVAVAASASLALGTGLVAHEMIAPETVSYHYQHYRSYGVIRDGESLNLFNYAFRDEDKSIYNISEVSARLDYAFIKTTERQGAMFVVPVENGRRRYDFTHESTEILGNRNQMLVGIGAALAALGIAGLFAGFVIYREKKTVL
;
A
#
# COMPACT_ATOMS: atom_id res chain seq x y z
N MET A 1 34.51 15.36 -15.37
CA MET A 1 35.60 15.93 -16.18
C MET A 1 36.39 14.82 -16.89
N LYS A 2 37.24 15.15 -17.88
CA LYS A 2 38.11 14.14 -18.54
C LYS A 2 39.21 13.62 -17.61
N PHE A 3 39.58 12.35 -17.75
CA PHE A 3 40.65 11.73 -16.95
C PHE A 3 41.98 12.50 -17.04
N GLY A 4 42.45 12.81 -18.25
CA GLY A 4 43.68 13.58 -18.44
C GLY A 4 43.66 14.96 -17.77
N ALA A 5 42.51 15.65 -17.81
CA ALA A 5 42.34 16.94 -17.14
C ALA A 5 42.37 16.79 -15.61
N TYR A 6 41.80 15.72 -15.07
CA TYR A 6 41.85 15.41 -13.64
C TYR A 6 43.30 15.15 -13.15
N ILE A 7 44.07 14.37 -13.92
CA ILE A 7 45.49 14.11 -13.64
C ILE A 7 46.30 15.42 -13.66
N LYS A 8 46.07 16.27 -14.65
CA LYS A 8 46.72 17.59 -14.75
C LYS A 8 46.40 18.46 -13.53
N ALA A 9 45.15 18.49 -13.08
CA ALA A 9 44.73 19.24 -11.91
C ALA A 9 45.37 18.70 -10.62
N CYS A 10 45.54 17.39 -10.48
CA CYS A 10 46.24 16.79 -9.34
C CYS A 10 47.71 17.20 -9.29
N ARG A 11 48.40 17.18 -10.44
CA ARG A 11 49.78 17.67 -10.56
C ARG A 11 49.90 19.13 -10.13
N GLU A 12 49.01 19.99 -10.63
CA GLU A 12 49.00 21.41 -10.32
C GLU A 12 48.73 21.69 -8.83
N ARG A 13 47.86 20.90 -8.19
CA ARG A 13 47.59 20.98 -6.75
C ARG A 13 48.82 20.66 -5.89
N LEU A 14 49.72 19.81 -6.37
CA LEU A 14 50.98 19.48 -5.71
C LEU A 14 52.13 20.43 -6.07
N ASN A 15 51.87 21.44 -6.92
CA ASN A 15 52.87 22.35 -7.48
C ASN A 15 54.02 21.64 -8.21
N TRP A 16 53.76 20.46 -8.80
CA TRP A 16 54.77 19.73 -9.55
C TRP A 16 54.83 20.18 -11.00
N THR A 17 56.05 20.30 -11.52
CA THR A 17 56.26 20.42 -12.96
C THR A 17 56.00 19.09 -13.65
N GLN A 18 55.70 19.12 -14.95
CA GLN A 18 55.44 17.90 -15.71
C GLN A 18 56.62 16.91 -15.70
N PRO A 19 57.90 17.34 -15.80
CA PRO A 19 59.04 16.44 -15.64
C PRO A 19 59.17 15.82 -14.24
N GLU A 20 58.92 16.60 -13.18
CA GLU A 20 58.96 16.09 -11.80
C GLU A 20 57.89 15.01 -11.57
N ALA A 21 56.67 15.28 -12.01
CA ALA A 21 55.58 14.32 -11.92
C ALA A 21 55.84 13.05 -12.74
N ALA A 22 56.40 13.18 -13.94
CA ALA A 22 56.76 12.03 -14.76
C ALA A 22 57.82 11.16 -14.08
N LYS A 23 58.81 11.78 -13.44
CA LYS A 23 59.84 11.08 -12.66
C LYS A 23 59.25 10.35 -11.45
N GLU A 24 58.34 10.99 -10.72
CA GLU A 24 57.69 10.38 -9.54
C GLU A 24 56.79 9.19 -9.91
N ILE A 25 56.06 9.29 -11.03
CA ILE A 25 55.21 8.21 -11.54
C ILE A 25 56.05 7.09 -12.19
N GLY A 26 57.29 7.39 -12.60
CA GLY A 26 58.18 6.44 -13.27
C GLY A 26 57.92 6.30 -14.77
N VAL A 27 57.51 7.38 -15.44
CA VAL A 27 57.23 7.43 -16.88
C VAL A 27 58.02 8.52 -17.61
N GLU A 28 58.09 8.41 -18.93
CA GLU A 28 58.59 9.46 -19.81
C GLU A 28 57.71 10.72 -19.72
N GLN A 29 58.32 11.91 -19.66
CA GLN A 29 57.58 13.18 -19.67
C GLN A 29 56.63 13.29 -20.88
N SER A 30 57.09 12.81 -22.04
CA SER A 30 56.29 12.81 -23.27
C SER A 30 55.05 11.90 -23.16
N TYR A 31 55.12 10.84 -22.35
CA TYR A 31 54.00 9.94 -22.07
C TYR A 31 53.00 10.62 -21.12
N LEU A 32 53.47 11.24 -20.04
CA LEU A 32 52.61 12.00 -19.12
C LEU A 32 51.89 13.15 -19.85
N SER A 33 52.56 13.85 -20.76
CA SER A 33 51.94 14.88 -21.58
C SER A 33 50.82 14.33 -22.48
N LYS A 34 50.99 13.14 -23.06
CA LYS A 34 49.94 12.48 -23.86
C LYS A 34 48.75 12.07 -22.99
N LEU A 35 48.99 11.62 -21.76
CA LEU A 35 47.95 11.30 -20.78
C LEU A 35 47.14 12.53 -20.39
N GLU A 36 47.79 13.61 -19.96
CA GLU A 36 47.14 14.85 -19.51
C GLU A 36 46.29 15.50 -20.62
N ASN A 37 46.73 15.38 -21.88
CA ASN A 37 46.02 15.88 -23.05
C ASN A 37 44.95 14.90 -23.59
N GLY A 38 44.75 13.75 -22.95
CA GLY A 38 43.74 12.74 -23.36
C GLY A 38 44.05 12.05 -24.69
N ARG A 39 45.31 12.04 -25.12
CA ARG A 39 45.76 11.33 -26.34
C ARG A 39 46.08 9.87 -26.09
N ASN A 40 46.26 9.47 -24.82
CA ASN A 40 46.57 8.10 -24.45
C ASN A 40 45.94 7.75 -23.09
N TYR A 41 45.77 6.45 -22.84
CA TYR A 41 45.29 5.91 -21.57
C TYR A 41 46.39 5.05 -20.92
N PRO A 42 46.47 5.02 -19.58
CA PRO A 42 47.52 4.28 -18.88
C PRO A 42 47.21 2.78 -18.87
N ALA A 43 48.25 1.96 -18.80
CA ALA A 43 48.12 0.57 -18.40
C ALA A 43 47.90 0.47 -16.87
N GLU A 44 47.54 -0.71 -16.37
CA GLU A 44 47.15 -0.91 -14.97
C GLU A 44 48.27 -0.55 -13.98
N ASP A 45 49.51 -0.92 -14.28
CA ASP A 45 50.71 -0.59 -13.51
C ASP A 45 50.95 0.93 -13.44
N ILE A 46 50.85 1.63 -14.56
CA ILE A 46 51.01 3.09 -14.61
C ILE A 46 49.84 3.80 -13.93
N PHE A 47 48.63 3.26 -14.03
CA PHE A 47 47.46 3.81 -13.33
C PHE A 47 47.65 3.74 -11.81
N ASP A 48 48.11 2.60 -11.30
CA ASP A 48 48.42 2.44 -9.87
C ASP A 48 49.54 3.38 -9.42
N ALA A 49 50.58 3.57 -10.26
CA ALA A 49 51.65 4.52 -9.99
C ALA A 49 51.14 5.97 -9.93
N ILE A 50 50.22 6.36 -10.81
CA ILE A 50 49.57 7.68 -10.80
C ILE A 50 48.75 7.88 -9.52
N LEU A 51 47.90 6.90 -9.16
CA LEU A 51 47.09 6.99 -7.94
C LEU A 51 47.97 7.14 -6.70
N LYS A 52 49.09 6.41 -6.65
CA LYS A 52 50.04 6.47 -5.55
C LYS A 52 50.80 7.79 -5.51
N ALA A 53 51.34 8.26 -6.63
CA ALA A 53 52.13 9.49 -6.70
C ALA A 53 51.30 10.73 -6.31
N TYR A 54 50.02 10.75 -6.66
CA TYR A 54 49.13 11.86 -6.37
C TYR A 54 48.23 11.65 -5.15
N GLU A 55 48.40 10.54 -4.42
CA GLU A 55 47.57 10.15 -3.27
C GLU A 55 46.07 10.22 -3.57
N ILE A 56 45.67 9.75 -4.76
CA ILE A 56 44.29 9.78 -5.21
C ILE A 56 43.57 8.53 -4.71
N ASP A 57 42.47 8.72 -3.97
CA ASP A 57 41.55 7.63 -3.70
C ASP A 57 40.68 7.32 -4.93
N LEU A 58 40.53 6.02 -5.23
CA LEU A 58 39.75 5.56 -6.38
C LEU A 58 38.28 6.02 -6.33
N SER A 59 37.72 6.27 -5.14
CA SER A 59 36.36 6.78 -5.01
C SER A 59 36.23 8.20 -5.52
N THR A 60 37.19 9.05 -5.15
CA THR A 60 37.25 10.45 -5.54
C THR A 60 37.49 10.56 -7.04
N LEU A 61 38.36 9.72 -7.61
CA LEU A 61 38.55 9.69 -9.05
C LEU A 61 37.25 9.33 -9.80
N CYS A 62 36.54 8.29 -9.36
CA CYS A 62 35.30 7.87 -10.00
C CYS A 62 34.14 8.85 -9.82
N SER A 63 34.17 9.76 -8.84
CA SER A 63 33.15 10.81 -8.70
C SER A 63 33.42 12.06 -9.52
N GLU A 64 34.70 12.35 -9.79
CA GLU A 64 35.13 13.56 -10.50
C GLU A 64 35.24 13.35 -12.02
N VAL A 65 35.57 12.13 -12.45
CA VAL A 65 35.75 11.77 -13.86
C VAL A 65 34.43 11.30 -14.48
N ASP A 66 34.18 11.72 -15.72
CA ASP A 66 32.93 11.39 -16.43
C ASP A 66 32.83 9.88 -16.73
N ASP A 67 31.62 9.31 -16.67
CA ASP A 67 31.37 7.89 -16.91
C ASP A 67 31.93 7.38 -18.26
N THR A 68 31.90 8.22 -19.29
CA THR A 68 32.44 7.92 -20.63
C THR A 68 33.96 7.75 -20.64
N GLU A 69 34.68 8.46 -19.76
CA GLU A 69 36.12 8.35 -19.60
C GLU A 69 36.49 7.18 -18.69
N LEU A 70 35.69 6.91 -17.65
CA LEU A 70 35.83 5.71 -16.82
C LEU A 70 35.62 4.42 -17.63
N LEU A 71 34.72 4.43 -18.63
CA LEU A 71 34.54 3.33 -19.57
C LEU A 71 35.79 3.04 -20.43
N ARG A 72 36.61 4.05 -20.73
CA ARG A 72 37.89 3.86 -21.44
C ARG A 72 38.97 3.28 -20.55
N LEU A 73 38.81 3.39 -19.22
CA LEU A 73 39.66 2.80 -18.19
C LEU A 73 39.17 1.41 -17.74
N LYS A 74 38.14 0.83 -18.38
CA LYS A 74 37.53 -0.45 -17.98
C LYS A 74 38.47 -1.66 -17.97
N GLU A 75 39.60 -1.60 -18.67
CA GLU A 75 40.58 -2.69 -18.69
C GLU A 75 41.30 -2.80 -17.33
N ILE A 76 41.41 -1.69 -16.60
CA ILE A 76 41.96 -1.66 -15.25
C ILE A 76 40.98 -2.40 -14.31
N LYS A 77 41.47 -3.44 -13.63
CA LYS A 77 40.64 -4.33 -12.80
C LYS A 77 39.89 -3.57 -11.72
N GLN A 78 40.58 -2.66 -11.03
CA GLN A 78 40.01 -1.89 -9.92
C GLN A 78 38.87 -0.96 -10.37
N VAL A 79 39.02 -0.33 -11.55
CA VAL A 79 37.99 0.54 -12.16
C VAL A 79 36.78 -0.30 -12.57
N ARG A 80 37.02 -1.43 -13.26
CA ARG A 80 35.98 -2.38 -13.66
C ARG A 80 35.18 -2.91 -12.48
N ASP A 81 35.84 -3.36 -11.42
CA ASP A 81 35.19 -3.88 -10.21
C ASP A 81 34.30 -2.83 -9.56
N ARG A 82 34.69 -1.54 -9.65
CA ARG A 82 33.92 -0.43 -9.09
C ARG A 82 32.73 -0.05 -9.97
N LEU A 83 32.90 0.03 -11.29
CA LEU A 83 31.82 0.22 -12.27
C LEU A 83 30.78 -0.91 -12.18
N ALA A 84 31.24 -2.16 -12.00
CA ALA A 84 30.38 -3.32 -11.81
C ALA A 84 29.56 -3.24 -10.50
N ARG A 85 30.15 -2.75 -9.40
CA ARG A 85 29.42 -2.56 -8.13
C ARG A 85 28.36 -1.46 -8.22
N HIS A 86 28.67 -0.34 -8.88
CA HIS A 86 27.70 0.75 -9.09
C HIS A 86 26.50 0.31 -9.94
N THR A 87 26.76 -0.39 -11.05
CA THR A 87 25.72 -0.90 -11.94
C THR A 87 24.86 -1.98 -11.27
N LYS A 88 25.46 -2.88 -10.48
CA LYS A 88 24.73 -3.92 -9.72
C LYS A 88 23.83 -3.32 -8.63
N ARG A 89 24.28 -2.30 -7.90
CA ARG A 89 23.48 -1.65 -6.84
C ARG A 89 22.26 -0.93 -7.41
N LYS A 90 22.40 -0.18 -8.50
CA LYS A 90 21.26 0.44 -9.22
C LYS A 90 20.29 -0.61 -9.78
N SER A 91 20.81 -1.71 -10.32
CA SER A 91 19.98 -2.82 -10.86
C SER A 91 19.16 -3.50 -9.78
N ASN A 92 19.75 -3.78 -8.61
CA ASN A 92 19.04 -4.38 -7.49
C ASN A 92 17.98 -3.42 -6.94
N LEU A 93 18.29 -2.12 -6.85
CA LEU A 93 17.31 -1.11 -6.42
C LEU A 93 16.10 -1.07 -7.36
N ALA A 94 16.31 -1.02 -8.68
CA ALA A 94 15.23 -1.03 -9.65
C ALA A 94 14.35 -2.29 -9.51
N MET A 95 14.98 -3.45 -9.30
CA MET A 95 14.26 -4.70 -9.06
C MET A 95 13.46 -4.69 -7.76
N TYR A 96 14.02 -4.22 -6.65
CA TYR A 96 13.30 -4.11 -5.38
C TYR A 96 12.12 -3.15 -5.45
N VAL A 97 12.31 -2.00 -6.11
CA VAL A 97 11.22 -1.04 -6.36
C VAL A 97 10.12 -1.68 -7.20
N ALA A 98 10.47 -2.40 -8.28
CA ALA A 98 9.49 -3.07 -9.11
C ALA A 98 8.71 -4.16 -8.34
N VAL A 99 9.39 -4.99 -7.54
CA VAL A 99 8.73 -6.04 -6.73
C VAL A 99 7.80 -5.43 -5.68
N ALA A 100 8.25 -4.40 -4.96
CA ALA A 100 7.43 -3.71 -3.96
C ALA A 100 6.21 -3.04 -4.62
N ALA A 101 6.39 -2.43 -5.78
CA ALA A 101 5.34 -1.80 -6.55
C ALA A 101 4.30 -2.81 -7.06
N SER A 102 4.74 -3.96 -7.58
CA SER A 102 3.86 -5.06 -7.98
C SER A 102 3.06 -5.62 -6.80
N ALA A 103 3.70 -5.79 -5.64
CA ALA A 103 3.01 -6.25 -4.42
C ALA A 103 1.96 -5.24 -3.96
N SER A 104 2.29 -3.94 -3.94
CA SER A 104 1.35 -2.86 -3.60
C SER A 104 0.17 -2.84 -4.56
N LEU A 105 0.42 -3.01 -5.87
CA LEU A 105 -0.63 -3.07 -6.88
C LEU A 105 -1.56 -4.25 -6.66
N ALA A 106 -1.02 -5.46 -6.45
CA ALA A 106 -1.81 -6.67 -6.23
C ALA A 106 -2.65 -6.60 -4.95
N LEU A 107 -2.08 -6.07 -3.86
CA LEU A 107 -2.82 -5.87 -2.61
C LEU A 107 -3.91 -4.82 -2.78
N GLY A 108 -3.60 -3.68 -3.42
CA GLY A 108 -4.55 -2.61 -3.66
C GLY A 108 -5.75 -3.05 -4.49
N THR A 109 -5.51 -3.73 -5.62
CA THR A 109 -6.59 -4.26 -6.47
C THR A 109 -7.36 -5.37 -5.78
N GLY A 110 -6.70 -6.23 -4.98
CA GLY A 110 -7.36 -7.26 -4.19
C GLY A 110 -8.36 -6.68 -3.18
N LEU A 111 -7.99 -5.62 -2.46
CA LEU A 111 -8.88 -4.95 -1.50
C LEU A 111 -10.10 -4.31 -2.20
N VAL A 112 -9.88 -3.64 -3.33
CA VAL A 112 -10.99 -3.06 -4.12
C VAL A 112 -11.90 -4.17 -4.66
N ALA A 113 -11.32 -5.23 -5.21
CA ALA A 113 -12.08 -6.35 -5.75
C ALA A 113 -12.91 -7.06 -4.67
N HIS A 114 -12.37 -7.24 -3.46
CA HIS A 114 -13.08 -7.80 -2.33
C HIS A 114 -14.40 -7.06 -2.04
N GLU A 115 -14.35 -5.73 -1.99
CA GLU A 115 -15.53 -4.88 -1.74
C GLU A 115 -16.47 -4.78 -2.95
N MET A 116 -15.98 -5.04 -4.16
CA MET A 116 -16.80 -5.03 -5.39
C MET A 116 -17.54 -6.35 -5.60
N ILE A 117 -16.97 -7.47 -5.18
CA ILE A 117 -17.60 -8.81 -5.25
C ILE A 117 -18.63 -8.96 -4.13
N ALA A 118 -18.41 -8.32 -2.98
CA ALA A 118 -19.39 -8.29 -1.90
C ALA A 118 -20.71 -7.64 -2.37
N PRO A 119 -21.88 -8.20 -1.99
CA PRO A 119 -23.16 -7.59 -2.33
C PRO A 119 -23.20 -6.18 -1.76
N GLU A 120 -23.63 -5.22 -2.59
CA GLU A 120 -23.63 -3.79 -2.27
C GLU A 120 -24.51 -3.46 -1.05
N THR A 121 -25.57 -4.24 -0.87
CA THR A 121 -26.47 -4.13 0.26
C THR A 121 -26.79 -5.50 0.84
N VAL A 122 -26.98 -5.55 2.16
CA VAL A 122 -27.51 -6.71 2.85
C VAL A 122 -28.95 -6.38 3.25
N SER A 123 -29.87 -7.25 2.85
CA SER A 123 -31.30 -7.15 3.17
C SER A 123 -31.59 -7.98 4.41
N TYR A 124 -32.09 -7.35 5.47
CA TYR A 124 -32.58 -8.03 6.66
C TYR A 124 -34.11 -8.02 6.66
N HIS A 125 -34.70 -9.21 6.69
CA HIS A 125 -36.14 -9.38 6.81
C HIS A 125 -36.51 -9.47 8.28
N TYR A 126 -37.23 -8.45 8.77
CA TYR A 126 -37.71 -8.40 10.14
C TYR A 126 -39.21 -8.64 10.20
N GLN A 127 -39.60 -9.46 11.16
CA GLN A 127 -40.98 -9.65 11.57
C GLN A 127 -41.26 -8.78 12.79
N HIS A 128 -42.34 -8.02 12.72
CA HIS A 128 -42.80 -7.18 13.82
C HIS A 128 -43.99 -7.83 14.49
N TYR A 129 -43.95 -7.80 15.81
CA TYR A 129 -45.01 -8.30 16.65
C TYR A 129 -45.45 -7.23 17.63
N ARG A 130 -46.74 -7.21 17.92
CA ARG A 130 -47.34 -6.28 18.87
C ARG A 130 -48.10 -7.05 19.94
N SER A 131 -47.85 -6.67 21.18
CA SER A 131 -48.66 -7.07 22.33
C SER A 131 -49.48 -5.87 22.80
N TYR A 132 -50.76 -6.09 23.12
CA TYR A 132 -51.67 -5.05 23.60
C TYR A 132 -51.55 -4.78 25.10
N GLY A 133 -51.04 -5.73 25.88
CA GLY A 133 -50.95 -5.62 27.34
C GLY A 133 -50.72 -6.96 28.01
N VAL A 134 -50.68 -6.94 29.35
CA VAL A 134 -50.49 -8.14 30.19
C VAL A 134 -51.83 -8.85 30.41
N ILE A 135 -51.87 -10.13 30.07
CA ILE A 135 -52.98 -11.06 30.32
C ILE A 135 -52.71 -11.74 31.66
N ARG A 136 -53.62 -11.57 32.62
CA ARG A 136 -53.49 -12.14 33.96
C ARG A 136 -53.82 -13.63 33.95
N ASP A 137 -53.42 -14.31 35.01
CA ASP A 137 -53.75 -15.74 35.16
C ASP A 137 -55.27 -15.93 35.29
N GLY A 138 -55.80 -16.90 34.54
CA GLY A 138 -57.25 -17.15 34.43
C GLY A 138 -57.95 -16.38 33.30
N GLU A 139 -57.29 -15.39 32.68
CA GLU A 139 -57.86 -14.66 31.54
C GLU A 139 -57.57 -15.37 30.20
N SER A 140 -58.45 -15.14 29.22
CA SER A 140 -58.29 -15.68 27.86
C SER A 140 -57.06 -15.07 27.17
N LEU A 141 -56.27 -15.90 26.48
CA LEU A 141 -55.17 -15.44 25.62
C LEU A 141 -55.63 -14.53 24.47
N ASN A 142 -56.93 -14.52 24.17
CA ASN A 142 -57.54 -13.67 23.15
C ASN A 142 -58.21 -12.41 23.75
N LEU A 143 -58.10 -12.14 25.06
CA LEU A 143 -58.78 -11.03 25.74
C LEU A 143 -58.72 -9.70 24.97
N PHE A 144 -57.50 -9.25 24.65
CA PHE A 144 -57.29 -8.00 23.92
C PHE A 144 -57.76 -8.08 22.47
N ASN A 145 -57.63 -9.23 21.81
CA ASN A 145 -58.09 -9.39 20.44
C ASN A 145 -59.62 -9.34 20.36
N TYR A 146 -60.35 -10.00 21.26
CA TYR A 146 -61.81 -9.91 21.30
C TYR A 146 -62.30 -8.52 21.70
N ALA A 147 -61.66 -7.90 22.71
CA ALA A 147 -62.05 -6.56 23.17
C ALA A 147 -61.91 -5.47 22.09
N PHE A 148 -60.92 -5.60 21.18
CA PHE A 148 -60.57 -4.52 20.23
C PHE A 148 -60.69 -4.87 18.74
N ARG A 149 -60.99 -6.12 18.37
CA ARG A 149 -61.03 -6.58 16.97
C ARG A 149 -62.44 -6.95 16.46
N ASP A 150 -63.48 -6.48 17.17
CA ASP A 150 -64.90 -6.43 16.75
C ASP A 150 -65.70 -7.74 16.80
N GLU A 151 -65.15 -8.81 17.39
CA GLU A 151 -65.88 -10.04 17.69
C GLU A 151 -66.26 -10.09 19.17
N ASP A 152 -67.54 -9.81 19.45
CA ASP A 152 -68.22 -10.04 20.72
C ASP A 152 -67.90 -9.06 21.87
N LYS A 153 -68.32 -7.80 21.69
CA LYS A 153 -68.29 -6.73 22.72
C LYS A 153 -69.17 -7.01 23.96
N SER A 154 -69.93 -8.12 23.97
CA SER A 154 -70.91 -8.43 25.01
C SER A 154 -70.32 -9.13 26.24
N ILE A 155 -69.12 -9.72 26.12
CA ILE A 155 -68.51 -10.59 27.13
C ILE A 155 -67.50 -9.85 28.03
N TYR A 156 -66.88 -8.78 27.52
CA TYR A 156 -65.78 -8.09 28.20
C TYR A 156 -66.09 -6.61 28.47
N ASN A 157 -65.71 -6.12 29.65
CA ASN A 157 -65.80 -4.69 29.98
C ASN A 157 -64.71 -3.91 29.23
N ILE A 158 -65.07 -3.35 28.07
CA ILE A 158 -64.13 -2.64 27.19
C ILE A 158 -63.42 -1.49 27.90
N SER A 159 -64.10 -0.77 28.80
CA SER A 159 -63.50 0.35 29.55
C SER A 159 -62.34 -0.12 30.43
N GLU A 160 -62.54 -1.23 31.14
CA GLU A 160 -61.51 -1.84 32.00
C GLU A 160 -60.34 -2.40 31.18
N VAL A 161 -60.62 -3.11 30.09
CA VAL A 161 -59.57 -3.68 29.23
C VAL A 161 -58.78 -2.57 28.52
N SER A 162 -59.44 -1.46 28.13
CA SER A 162 -58.79 -0.30 27.50
C SER A 162 -57.85 0.42 28.45
N ALA A 163 -58.23 0.55 29.73
CA ALA A 163 -57.37 1.14 30.76
C ALA A 163 -56.09 0.33 31.03
N ARG A 164 -56.07 -0.95 30.62
CA ARG A 164 -54.93 -1.87 30.75
C ARG A 164 -54.06 -1.97 29.49
N LEU A 165 -54.34 -1.18 28.46
CA LEU A 165 -53.53 -1.16 27.24
C LEU A 165 -52.11 -0.68 27.55
N ASP A 166 -51.15 -1.54 27.27
CA ASP A 166 -49.73 -1.29 27.45
C ASP A 166 -48.99 -1.97 26.29
N TYR A 167 -48.86 -1.22 25.20
CA TYR A 167 -48.32 -1.72 23.95
C TYR A 167 -46.84 -2.08 24.07
N ALA A 168 -46.48 -3.30 23.67
CA ALA A 168 -45.09 -3.70 23.52
C ALA A 168 -44.84 -4.21 22.10
N PHE A 169 -43.68 -3.86 21.56
CA PHE A 169 -43.28 -4.24 20.21
C PHE A 169 -42.02 -5.09 20.25
N ILE A 170 -41.99 -6.14 19.45
CA ILE A 170 -40.81 -6.97 19.24
C ILE A 170 -40.49 -6.94 17.74
N LYS A 171 -39.25 -6.62 17.43
CA LYS A 171 -38.66 -6.73 16.09
C LYS A 171 -37.65 -7.88 16.12
N THR A 172 -37.90 -8.91 15.33
CA THR A 172 -37.03 -10.10 15.28
C THR A 172 -36.84 -10.57 13.84
N THR A 173 -35.70 -11.19 13.55
CA THR A 173 -35.43 -11.89 12.29
C THR A 173 -35.90 -13.35 12.34
N GLU A 174 -36.22 -13.86 13.52
CA GLU A 174 -36.66 -15.24 13.71
C GLU A 174 -38.16 -15.38 13.50
N ARG A 175 -38.55 -16.44 12.78
CA ARG A 175 -39.95 -16.74 12.53
C ARG A 175 -40.60 -17.34 13.78
N GLN A 176 -41.41 -16.55 14.48
CA GLN A 176 -42.11 -16.97 15.70
C GLN A 176 -43.60 -17.33 15.45
N GLY A 177 -43.98 -17.52 14.18
CA GLY A 177 -45.34 -17.84 13.76
C GLY A 177 -46.27 -16.61 13.74
N ALA A 178 -47.58 -16.85 13.66
CA ALA A 178 -48.59 -15.78 13.64
C ALA A 178 -48.78 -15.12 15.01
N MET A 179 -48.48 -15.85 16.09
CA MET A 179 -48.51 -15.36 17.46
C MET A 179 -47.60 -16.21 18.36
N PHE A 180 -47.11 -15.61 19.44
CA PHE A 180 -46.43 -16.32 20.53
C PHE A 180 -46.72 -15.66 21.89
N VAL A 181 -46.39 -16.36 22.98
CA VAL A 181 -46.70 -15.92 24.34
C VAL A 181 -45.43 -15.91 25.19
N VAL A 182 -45.20 -14.80 25.89
CA VAL A 182 -44.04 -14.60 26.76
C VAL A 182 -44.52 -14.40 28.21
N PRO A 183 -44.00 -15.16 29.19
CA PRO A 183 -44.30 -14.92 30.61
C PRO A 183 -43.67 -13.61 31.09
N VAL A 184 -44.40 -12.85 31.92
CA VAL A 184 -43.96 -11.58 32.50
C VAL A 184 -44.36 -11.51 33.98
N GLU A 185 -43.76 -10.57 34.72
CA GLU A 185 -44.14 -10.29 36.11
C GLU A 185 -45.63 -9.87 36.14
N ASN A 186 -46.49 -10.72 36.72
CA ASN A 186 -47.97 -10.60 36.78
C ASN A 186 -48.80 -11.16 35.61
N GLY A 187 -48.24 -12.05 34.79
CA GLY A 187 -49.02 -12.85 33.86
C GLY A 187 -48.27 -13.19 32.58
N ARG A 188 -48.92 -13.04 31.44
CA ARG A 188 -48.35 -13.35 30.13
C ARG A 188 -48.67 -12.28 29.11
N ARG A 189 -47.73 -11.99 28.22
CA ARG A 189 -47.94 -11.15 27.04
C ARG A 189 -48.08 -12.02 25.81
N ARG A 190 -49.20 -11.86 25.11
CA ARG A 190 -49.36 -12.39 23.75
C ARG A 190 -48.85 -11.35 22.76
N TYR A 191 -48.05 -11.81 21.82
CA TYR A 191 -47.52 -11.04 20.71
C TYR A 191 -48.14 -11.56 19.43
N ASP A 192 -48.90 -10.72 18.74
CA ASP A 192 -49.50 -11.01 17.45
C ASP A 192 -48.66 -10.38 16.34
N PHE A 193 -48.47 -11.13 15.25
CA PHE A 193 -47.78 -10.65 14.07
C PHE A 193 -48.51 -9.43 13.48
N THR A 194 -47.75 -8.38 13.14
CA THR A 194 -48.31 -7.16 12.54
C THR A 194 -47.98 -7.05 11.05
N HIS A 195 -46.70 -6.96 10.71
CA HIS A 195 -46.22 -6.80 9.35
C HIS A 195 -44.74 -7.23 9.24
N GLU A 196 -44.30 -7.43 8.00
CA GLU A 196 -42.89 -7.60 7.68
C GLU A 196 -42.29 -6.26 7.25
N SER A 197 -41.03 -6.03 7.60
CA SER A 197 -40.25 -4.90 7.09
C SER A 197 -38.91 -5.39 6.59
N THR A 198 -38.42 -4.79 5.52
CA THR A 198 -37.06 -5.02 5.03
C THR A 198 -36.21 -3.81 5.33
N GLU A 199 -35.08 -4.01 6.01
CA GLU A 199 -34.04 -2.98 6.14
C GLU A 199 -32.88 -3.33 5.23
N ILE A 200 -32.50 -2.36 4.39
CA ILE A 200 -31.40 -2.46 3.44
C ILE A 200 -30.23 -1.69 4.03
N LEU A 201 -29.19 -2.40 4.45
CA LEU A 201 -27.97 -1.81 5.00
C LEU A 201 -26.86 -1.85 3.94
N GLY A 202 -26.15 -0.74 3.77
CA GLY A 202 -24.96 -0.69 2.94
C GLY A 202 -23.87 -1.59 3.53
N ASN A 203 -23.34 -2.51 2.72
CA ASN A 203 -22.37 -3.51 3.16
C ASN A 203 -20.93 -3.15 2.78
N ARG A 204 -20.73 -2.11 1.96
CA ARG A 204 -19.41 -1.71 1.47
C ARG A 204 -18.63 -0.90 2.49
N ASN A 205 -17.39 -1.30 2.73
CA ASN A 205 -16.44 -0.52 3.50
C ASN A 205 -15.71 0.48 2.59
N GLN A 206 -16.24 1.69 2.47
CA GLN A 206 -15.65 2.75 1.62
C GLN A 206 -14.22 3.11 2.00
N MET A 207 -13.83 2.97 3.28
CA MET A 207 -12.46 3.21 3.71
C MET A 207 -11.51 2.15 3.15
N LEU A 208 -11.93 0.88 3.15
CA LEU A 208 -11.15 -0.22 2.57
C LEU A 208 -10.96 -0.05 1.06
N VAL A 209 -12.00 0.38 0.35
CA VAL A 209 -11.92 0.73 -1.08
C VAL A 209 -10.92 1.87 -1.31
N GLY A 210 -10.98 2.93 -0.49
CA GLY A 210 -10.06 4.06 -0.57
C GLY A 210 -8.60 3.66 -0.34
N ILE A 211 -8.33 2.85 0.69
CA ILE A 211 -6.99 2.31 0.98
C ILE A 211 -6.51 1.43 -0.18
N GLY A 212 -7.36 0.55 -0.70
CA GLY A 212 -7.05 -0.31 -1.83
C GLY A 212 -6.70 0.50 -3.09
N ALA A 213 -7.49 1.51 -3.41
CA ALA A 213 -7.24 2.41 -4.54
C ALA A 213 -5.91 3.18 -4.38
N ALA A 214 -5.60 3.68 -3.18
CA ALA A 214 -4.35 4.36 -2.90
C ALA A 214 -3.14 3.43 -3.08
N LEU A 215 -3.20 2.20 -2.56
CA LEU A 215 -2.15 1.19 -2.74
C LEU A 215 -1.95 0.80 -4.21
N ALA A 216 -3.03 0.69 -4.98
CA ALA A 216 -2.96 0.41 -6.40
C ALA A 216 -2.28 1.56 -7.16
N ALA A 217 -2.64 2.82 -6.86
CA ALA A 217 -2.02 4.00 -7.45
C ALA A 217 -0.52 4.10 -7.12
N LEU A 218 -0.14 3.84 -5.86
CA LEU A 218 1.26 3.78 -5.43
C LEU A 218 2.03 2.67 -6.15
N GLY A 219 1.41 1.49 -6.35
CA GLY A 219 1.99 0.40 -7.12
C GLY A 219 2.26 0.80 -8.57
N ILE A 220 1.33 1.49 -9.23
CA ILE A 220 1.53 1.99 -10.60
C ILE A 220 2.68 3.00 -10.63
N ALA A 221 2.68 3.99 -9.73
CA ALA A 221 3.74 5.00 -9.66
C ALA A 221 5.12 4.38 -9.39
N GLY A 222 5.19 3.37 -8.50
CA GLY A 222 6.41 2.64 -8.21
C GLY A 222 6.94 1.86 -9.41
N LEU A 223 6.07 1.27 -10.23
CA LEU A 223 6.48 0.61 -11.48
C LEU A 223 7.08 1.60 -12.48
N PHE A 224 6.49 2.80 -12.63
CA PHE A 224 7.07 3.87 -13.44
C PHE A 224 8.45 4.30 -12.91
N ALA A 225 8.58 4.49 -11.61
CA ALA A 225 9.87 4.85 -11.00
C ALA A 225 10.93 3.74 -11.22
N GLY A 226 10.56 2.47 -11.01
CA GLY A 226 11.43 1.33 -11.30
C GLY A 226 11.86 1.26 -12.77
N PHE A 227 10.95 1.56 -13.70
CA PHE A 227 11.24 1.63 -15.13
C PHE A 227 12.20 2.77 -15.49
N VAL A 228 12.03 3.96 -14.90
CA VAL A 228 12.94 5.09 -15.11
C VAL A 228 14.36 4.76 -14.63
N ILE A 229 14.49 4.21 -13.42
CA ILE A 229 15.78 3.78 -12.87
C ILE A 229 16.43 2.70 -13.76
N TYR A 230 15.63 1.77 -14.28
CA TYR A 230 16.12 0.75 -15.21
C TYR A 230 16.54 1.36 -16.57
N ARG A 231 15.83 2.37 -17.08
CA ARG A 231 16.15 3.00 -18.37
C ARG A 231 17.44 3.79 -18.32
N GLU A 232 17.70 4.54 -17.24
CA GLU A 232 18.97 5.27 -17.05
C GLU A 232 20.19 4.36 -17.14
N LYS A 233 20.08 3.09 -16.71
CA LYS A 233 21.15 2.09 -16.86
C LYS A 233 21.50 1.83 -18.33
N LYS A 234 20.51 1.80 -19.23
CA LYS A 234 20.72 1.44 -20.65
C LYS A 234 21.41 2.55 -21.45
N THR A 235 21.41 3.78 -20.94
CA THR A 235 22.04 4.93 -21.60
C THR A 235 23.53 5.08 -21.24
N VAL A 236 24.00 4.37 -20.20
CA VAL A 236 25.37 4.46 -19.67
C VAL A 236 26.23 3.25 -20.07
N LEU A 237 25.63 2.19 -20.62
CA LEU A 237 26.31 1.00 -21.17
C LEU A 237 26.38 1.09 -22.70
#